data_AF-A0A927B0Y5-F1
#
_entry.id   AF-A0A927B0Y5-F1
#
_cell.length_a   1.000
_cell.length_b   1.000
_cell.length_c   1.000
_cell.angle_alpha   90.00
_cell.angle_beta   90.00
_cell.angle_gamma   90.00
#
_symmetry.space_group_name_H-M   'P 1'
#
loop_
_entity.id
_entity.type
_entity.pdbx_description
1 polymer ?
#
loop_
_entity_poly.entity_id
_entity_poly.type
_entity_poly.pdbx_seq_one_letter_code
_entity_poly.pdbx_strand_id
1 'polypeptide(L)'
;MSATSSRLTRIGVFYDGNYFLHVSNYYNYSHERRSRISISGLHAFIRRQVAEEEGVNERLCQIVDAHYFRGRLNAHEANQRGNQLFYDRLFDDILMSEGVVTHYLPVKTYQGYRQEKGIDVWLALEAFELAQYKKFDVVVLITSDGDYVPLIRKLNTLGSRIMVLSWDFEFLNEQGEKQVTRTSQDLLEEVSYPVGMHGVIDDRSRRNDMVIQNLFVKQQTQPRPAFATAANGNSYATGFANGHSYDDYAPIDEPNYNVDPMVDDDPEGRKISTVRSLKTGYGFINFPPNNLFFHYTSLIDTDFNELQVDDEVEFTVSQNAEGKDIAVDVRLVRS
;
A
#
# COMPACT_ATOMS: atom_id res chain seq x y z
N MET A 1 37.99 -30.86 16.51
CA MET A 1 37.09 -30.28 15.49
C MET A 1 35.67 -30.54 15.98
N SER A 2 35.03 -29.53 16.55
CA SER A 2 33.67 -29.64 17.08
C SER A 2 32.73 -29.91 15.91
N ALA A 3 31.84 -30.89 16.06
CA ALA A 3 30.82 -31.21 15.07
C ALA A 3 29.91 -29.99 14.88
N THR A 4 30.10 -29.26 13.78
CA THR A 4 29.14 -28.28 13.29
C THR A 4 27.89 -29.04 12.89
N SER A 5 27.00 -29.28 13.87
CA SER A 5 25.63 -29.69 13.62
C SER A 5 25.06 -28.66 12.64
N SER A 6 24.88 -29.05 11.37
CA SER A 6 24.26 -28.25 10.33
C SER A 6 22.77 -28.08 10.65
N ARG A 7 22.48 -27.30 11.69
CA ARG A 7 21.14 -27.01 12.15
C ARG A 7 20.59 -25.88 11.31
N LEU A 8 19.36 -26.05 10.85
CA LEU A 8 18.57 -25.01 10.20
C LEU A 8 18.49 -23.77 11.11
N THR A 9 18.75 -22.58 10.56
CA THR A 9 18.49 -21.30 11.25
C THR A 9 17.02 -20.95 11.04
N ARG A 10 16.23 -21.03 12.11
CA ARG A 10 14.78 -20.86 12.10
C ARG A 10 14.44 -19.40 12.40
N ILE A 11 13.84 -18.74 11.44
CA ILE A 11 13.49 -17.32 11.50
C ILE A 11 11.98 -17.18 11.70
N GLY A 12 11.58 -16.44 12.73
CA GLY A 12 10.20 -15.96 12.90
C GLY A 12 10.11 -14.48 12.54
N VAL A 13 9.15 -14.09 11.70
CA VAL A 13 8.98 -12.70 11.24
C VAL A 13 7.67 -12.12 11.76
N PHE A 14 7.71 -10.94 12.38
CA PHE A 14 6.54 -10.29 12.95
C PHE A 14 6.45 -8.84 12.45
N TYR A 15 5.34 -8.53 11.79
CA TYR A 15 5.06 -7.23 11.22
C TYR A 15 4.11 -6.43 12.11
N ASP A 16 4.56 -5.27 12.56
CA ASP A 16 3.64 -4.18 12.89
C ASP A 16 3.04 -3.66 11.59
N GLY A 17 1.77 -4.01 11.35
CA GLY A 17 1.11 -3.76 10.09
C GLY A 17 0.79 -2.30 9.86
N ASN A 18 0.53 -1.52 10.91
CA ASN A 18 0.30 -0.09 10.78
C ASN A 18 1.61 0.63 10.44
N TYR A 19 2.69 0.30 11.14
CA TYR A 19 4.02 0.79 10.82
C TYR A 19 4.43 0.44 9.38
N PHE A 20 4.31 -0.84 8.99
CA PHE A 20 4.69 -1.29 7.66
C PHE A 20 3.84 -0.64 6.54
N LEU A 21 2.55 -0.37 6.80
CA LEU A 21 1.70 0.39 5.88
C LEU A 21 2.27 1.78 5.61
N HIS A 22 2.70 2.49 6.65
CA HIS A 22 3.30 3.82 6.50
C HIS A 22 4.61 3.78 5.72
N VAL A 23 5.47 2.79 6.00
CA VAL A 23 6.70 2.55 5.22
C VAL A 23 6.37 2.31 3.75
N SER A 24 5.42 1.41 3.47
CA SER A 24 5.04 1.08 2.09
C SER A 24 4.44 2.28 1.35
N ASN A 25 3.68 3.14 2.04
CA ASN A 25 3.11 4.36 1.47
C ASN A 25 4.20 5.38 1.19
N TYR A 26 5.15 5.57 2.11
CA TYR A 26 6.29 6.46 1.90
C TYR A 26 7.07 6.09 0.64
N TYR A 27 7.41 4.82 0.44
CA TYR A 27 8.15 4.41 -0.78
C TYR A 27 7.34 4.54 -2.07
N ASN A 28 6.03 4.37 -1.98
CA ASN A 28 5.16 4.46 -3.14
C ASN A 28 4.90 5.91 -3.57
N TYR A 29 4.80 6.83 -2.61
CA TYR A 29 4.32 8.19 -2.87
C TYR A 29 5.39 9.27 -2.72
N SER A 30 6.33 9.12 -1.78
CA SER A 30 7.30 10.16 -1.42
C SER A 30 8.70 9.85 -1.91
N HIS A 31 9.09 8.57 -1.95
CA HIS A 31 10.42 8.17 -2.37
C HIS A 31 10.59 8.16 -3.90
N GLU A 32 11.81 8.43 -4.38
CA GLU A 32 12.16 8.45 -5.81
C GLU A 32 11.85 7.13 -6.54
N ARG A 33 11.81 6.02 -5.80
CA ARG A 33 11.53 4.69 -6.34
C ARG A 33 10.08 4.50 -6.81
N ARG A 34 9.13 5.22 -6.22
CA ARG A 34 7.69 5.15 -6.54
C ARG A 34 7.17 3.71 -6.69
N SER A 35 7.55 2.84 -5.76
CA SER A 35 7.12 1.43 -5.75
C SER A 35 6.96 0.92 -4.33
N ARG A 36 5.99 0.02 -4.13
CA ARG A 36 5.74 -0.62 -2.84
C ARG A 36 6.78 -1.69 -2.54
N ILE A 37 7.01 -1.92 -1.25
CA ILE A 37 7.85 -3.02 -0.78
C ILE A 37 7.13 -4.35 -1.05
N SER A 38 7.83 -5.28 -1.68
CA SER A 38 7.39 -6.65 -1.91
C SER A 38 7.61 -7.49 -0.64
N ILE A 39 6.58 -8.18 -0.15
CA ILE A 39 6.71 -9.11 0.99
C ILE A 39 7.69 -10.23 0.67
N SER A 40 7.59 -10.81 -0.53
CA SER A 40 8.51 -11.86 -1.00
C SER A 40 9.96 -11.37 -1.10
N GLY A 41 10.13 -10.14 -1.58
CA GLY A 41 11.42 -9.47 -1.66
C GLY A 41 12.02 -9.24 -0.29
N LEU A 42 11.21 -8.77 0.64
CA LEU A 42 11.61 -8.52 2.02
C LEU A 42 11.97 -9.81 2.75
N HIS A 43 11.21 -10.89 2.56
CA HIS A 43 11.54 -12.22 3.08
C HIS A 43 12.86 -12.74 2.53
N ALA A 44 13.12 -12.57 1.23
CA ALA A 44 14.39 -12.96 0.62
C ALA A 44 15.57 -12.14 1.22
N PHE A 45 15.38 -10.83 1.38
CA PHE A 45 16.34 -9.95 2.03
C PHE A 45 16.63 -10.39 3.47
N ILE A 46 15.59 -10.65 4.27
CA ILE A 46 15.72 -11.11 5.66
C ILE A 46 16.58 -12.37 5.74
N ARG A 47 16.30 -13.38 4.91
CA ARG A 47 17.08 -14.63 4.94
C ARG A 47 18.55 -14.40 4.64
N ARG A 48 18.85 -13.54 3.67
CA ARG A 48 20.22 -13.17 3.32
C ARG A 48 20.90 -12.38 4.44
N GLN A 49 20.24 -11.37 4.98
CA GLN A 49 20.79 -10.56 6.08
C GLN A 49 21.08 -11.45 7.30
N VAL A 50 20.15 -12.32 7.69
CA VAL A 50 20.38 -13.29 8.77
C VAL A 50 21.54 -14.23 8.45
N ALA A 51 21.65 -14.70 7.21
CA ALA A 51 22.76 -15.57 6.80
C ALA A 51 24.13 -14.86 6.93
N GLU A 52 24.19 -13.58 6.56
CA GLU A 52 25.39 -12.75 6.68
C GLU A 52 25.76 -12.52 8.16
N GLU A 53 24.81 -12.16 9.03
CA GLU A 53 25.04 -11.93 10.47
C GLU A 53 25.44 -13.21 11.22
N GLU A 54 24.85 -14.35 10.86
CA GLU A 54 25.09 -15.63 11.52
C GLU A 54 26.27 -16.41 10.91
N GLY A 55 26.82 -15.95 9.79
CA GLY A 55 27.89 -16.64 9.08
C GLY A 55 27.49 -18.04 8.57
N VAL A 56 26.21 -18.23 8.24
CA VAL A 56 25.66 -19.51 7.74
C VAL A 56 25.27 -19.40 6.27
N ASN A 57 25.05 -20.53 5.62
CA ASN A 57 24.56 -20.54 4.24
C ASN A 57 23.10 -20.05 4.20
N GLU A 58 22.76 -19.14 3.28
CA GLU A 58 21.40 -18.62 3.07
C GLU A 58 20.34 -19.73 2.93
N ARG A 59 20.69 -20.86 2.31
CA ARG A 59 19.77 -22.01 2.15
C ARG A 59 19.40 -22.67 3.48
N LEU A 60 20.21 -22.48 4.53
CA LEU A 60 19.92 -22.96 5.88
C LEU A 60 19.13 -21.95 6.71
N CYS A 61 18.95 -20.72 6.23
CA CYS A 61 18.09 -19.72 6.84
C CYS A 61 16.67 -19.89 6.29
N GLN A 62 15.74 -20.32 7.14
CA GLN A 62 14.34 -20.51 6.74
C GLN A 62 13.42 -19.68 7.62
N ILE A 63 12.57 -18.88 6.97
CA ILE A 63 11.41 -18.28 7.61
C ILE A 63 10.43 -19.42 7.85
N VAL A 64 10.31 -19.83 9.11
CA VAL A 64 9.45 -20.94 9.52
C VAL A 64 8.07 -20.46 9.97
N ASP A 65 7.94 -19.14 10.18
CA ASP A 65 6.70 -18.49 10.61
C ASP A 65 6.77 -16.99 10.27
N ALA A 66 5.66 -16.44 9.80
CA ALA A 66 5.52 -15.01 9.53
C ALA A 66 4.13 -14.53 9.94
N HIS A 67 4.05 -13.43 10.67
CA HIS A 67 2.81 -12.93 11.27
C HIS A 67 2.64 -11.43 11.01
N TYR A 68 1.44 -11.01 10.61
CA TYR A 68 1.09 -9.63 10.30
C TYR A 68 -0.06 -9.14 11.16
N PHE A 69 0.17 -8.08 11.95
CA PHE A 69 -0.79 -7.57 12.94
C PHE A 69 -1.31 -6.21 12.52
N ARG A 70 -2.63 -6.06 12.38
CA ARG A 70 -3.22 -4.77 11.98
C ARG A 70 -4.65 -4.59 12.46
N GLY A 71 -5.04 -3.34 12.62
CA GLY A 71 -6.40 -2.89 12.81
C GLY A 71 -7.17 -2.93 11.50
N ARG A 72 -8.39 -3.45 11.54
CA ARG A 72 -9.33 -3.40 10.42
C ARG A 72 -10.48 -2.47 10.71
N LEU A 73 -10.82 -1.68 9.70
CA LEU A 73 -12.10 -0.98 9.66
C LEU A 73 -13.22 -2.01 9.50
N ASN A 74 -14.39 -1.69 10.03
CA ASN A 74 -15.58 -2.47 9.73
C ASN A 74 -15.96 -2.30 8.24
N ALA A 75 -16.76 -3.25 7.73
CA ALA A 75 -17.14 -3.27 6.31
C ALA A 75 -17.83 -1.98 5.85
N HIS A 76 -18.64 -1.35 6.71
CA HIS A 76 -19.36 -0.13 6.36
C HIS A 76 -18.41 1.05 6.18
N GLU A 77 -17.50 1.26 7.13
CA GLU A 77 -16.46 2.30 7.06
C GLU A 77 -15.47 2.07 5.92
N ALA A 78 -15.13 0.82 5.63
CA ALA A 78 -14.26 0.48 4.51
C ALA A 78 -14.96 0.76 3.16
N ASN A 79 -16.25 0.42 3.03
CA ASN A 79 -17.02 0.69 1.82
C ASN A 79 -17.14 2.19 1.51
N GLN A 80 -17.27 3.02 2.55
CA GLN A 80 -17.27 4.49 2.39
C GLN A 80 -15.95 5.05 1.84
N ARG A 81 -14.86 4.28 1.94
CA ARG A 81 -13.52 4.65 1.41
C ARG A 81 -13.29 4.13 -0.02
N GLY A 82 -14.36 3.81 -0.75
CA GLY A 82 -14.32 3.32 -2.13
C GLY A 82 -13.68 1.93 -2.20
N ASN A 83 -12.60 1.81 -2.97
CA ASN A 83 -11.97 0.51 -3.27
C ASN A 83 -11.17 -0.12 -2.12
N GLN A 84 -11.30 0.40 -0.89
CA GLN A 84 -10.56 -0.10 0.28
C GLN A 84 -10.78 -1.60 0.51
N LEU A 85 -12.01 -2.09 0.40
CA LEU A 85 -12.33 -3.51 0.58
C LEU A 85 -11.58 -4.40 -0.43
N PHE A 86 -11.50 -3.95 -1.68
CA PHE A 86 -10.78 -4.67 -2.73
C PHE A 86 -9.27 -4.69 -2.45
N TYR A 87 -8.68 -3.54 -2.08
CA TYR A 87 -7.25 -3.47 -1.81
C TYR A 87 -6.83 -4.21 -0.53
N ASP A 88 -7.67 -4.20 0.51
CA ASP A 88 -7.44 -5.02 1.70
C ASP A 88 -7.44 -6.51 1.35
N ARG A 89 -8.38 -6.95 0.51
CA ARG A 89 -8.42 -8.33 0.03
C ARG A 89 -7.23 -8.69 -0.86
N LEU A 90 -6.84 -7.80 -1.78
CA LEU A 90 -5.66 -8.01 -2.62
C LEU A 90 -4.40 -8.14 -1.77
N PHE A 91 -4.29 -7.33 -0.71
CA PHE A 91 -3.17 -7.41 0.20
C PHE A 91 -3.20 -8.72 1.02
N ASP A 92 -4.37 -9.19 1.42
CA ASP A 92 -4.53 -10.51 2.05
C ASP A 92 -4.09 -11.66 1.15
N ASP A 93 -4.43 -11.59 -0.15
CA ASP A 93 -4.01 -12.60 -1.12
C ASP A 93 -2.47 -12.64 -1.24
N ILE A 94 -1.82 -11.47 -1.19
CA ILE A 94 -0.35 -11.37 -1.18
C ILE A 94 0.21 -12.01 0.09
N LEU A 95 -0.28 -11.60 1.27
CA LEU A 95 0.17 -12.15 2.56
C LEU A 95 -0.02 -13.67 2.62
N MET A 96 -1.17 -14.16 2.16
CA MET A 96 -1.49 -15.59 2.11
C MET A 96 -0.55 -16.34 1.18
N SER A 97 -0.26 -15.79 -0.01
CA SER A 97 0.67 -16.41 -0.98
C SER A 97 2.11 -16.52 -0.45
N GLU A 98 2.50 -15.60 0.44
CA GLU A 98 3.81 -15.57 1.10
C GLU A 98 3.83 -16.32 2.43
N GLY A 99 2.74 -17.01 2.79
CA GLY A 99 2.64 -17.79 4.02
C GLY A 99 2.60 -16.96 5.30
N VAL A 100 2.14 -15.72 5.22
CA VAL A 100 2.02 -14.81 6.37
C VAL A 100 0.65 -14.96 7.03
N VAL A 101 0.65 -15.27 8.33
CA VAL A 101 -0.56 -15.37 9.15
C VAL A 101 -1.02 -13.98 9.56
N THR A 102 -2.28 -13.68 9.30
CA THR A 102 -2.86 -12.35 9.58
C THR A 102 -3.61 -12.31 10.90
N HIS A 103 -3.39 -11.27 11.70
CA HIS A 103 -4.04 -11.01 12.98
C HIS A 103 -4.73 -9.66 12.92
N TYR A 104 -6.07 -9.66 12.97
CA TYR A 104 -6.86 -8.45 12.83
C TYR A 104 -7.69 -8.12 14.07
N LEU A 105 -7.55 -6.88 14.55
CA LEU A 105 -8.45 -6.32 15.55
C LEU A 105 -9.33 -5.23 14.94
N PRO A 106 -10.58 -5.08 15.39
CA PRO A 106 -11.42 -3.99 14.92
C PRO A 106 -10.87 -2.65 15.41
N VAL A 107 -10.68 -1.72 14.49
CA VAL A 107 -10.43 -0.31 14.83
C VAL A 107 -11.73 0.25 15.40
N LYS A 108 -11.64 0.90 16.56
CA LYS A 108 -12.79 1.51 17.23
C LYS A 108 -12.69 3.03 17.14
N THR A 109 -13.81 3.68 16.88
CA THR A 109 -13.92 5.14 16.96
C THR A 109 -14.40 5.51 18.36
N TYR A 110 -13.58 6.26 19.10
CA TYR A 110 -13.93 6.79 20.41
C TYR A 110 -13.86 8.31 20.38
N GLN A 111 -14.96 8.99 20.72
CA GLN A 111 -15.05 10.46 20.72
C GLN A 111 -14.58 11.10 19.40
N GLY A 112 -14.88 10.47 18.25
CA GLY A 112 -14.50 10.97 16.92
C GLY A 112 -13.09 10.62 16.47
N TYR A 113 -12.23 10.14 17.38
CA TYR A 113 -10.88 9.68 17.04
C TYR A 113 -10.85 8.17 16.82
N ARG A 114 -10.23 7.76 15.71
CA ARG A 114 -9.97 6.35 15.42
C ARG A 114 -8.83 5.89 16.31
N GLN A 115 -9.06 4.79 17.01
CA GLN A 115 -8.03 4.19 17.85
C GLN A 115 -7.91 2.70 17.56
N GLU A 116 -6.72 2.33 17.14
CA GLU A 116 -6.26 0.95 17.12
C GLU A 116 -5.73 0.65 18.52
N LYS A 117 -6.37 -0.25 19.25
CA LYS A 117 -6.04 -0.55 20.65
C LYS A 117 -5.79 -2.04 20.81
N GLY A 118 -4.63 -2.38 21.37
CA GLY A 118 -4.29 -3.74 21.79
C GLY A 118 -3.68 -4.62 20.70
N ILE A 119 -3.49 -4.10 19.48
CA ILE A 119 -2.83 -4.86 18.42
C ILE A 119 -1.36 -5.12 18.75
N ASP A 120 -0.69 -4.13 19.33
CA ASP A 120 0.72 -4.22 19.75
C ASP A 120 0.90 -5.22 20.89
N VAL A 121 -0.08 -5.26 21.81
CA VAL A 121 -0.13 -6.23 22.90
C VAL A 121 -0.30 -7.64 22.35
N TRP A 122 -1.18 -7.83 21.36
CA TRP A 122 -1.34 -9.13 20.71
C TRP A 122 -0.08 -9.54 19.96
N LEU A 123 0.55 -8.64 19.21
CA LEU A 123 1.84 -8.89 18.56
C LEU A 123 2.87 -9.38 19.58
N ALA A 124 3.02 -8.68 20.70
CA ALA A 124 3.99 -9.05 21.73
C ALA A 124 3.68 -10.42 22.36
N LEU A 125 2.41 -10.71 22.66
CA LEU A 125 2.01 -12.00 23.23
C LEU A 125 2.25 -13.15 22.24
N GLU A 126 1.79 -13.01 21.01
CA GLU A 126 1.91 -14.03 19.96
C GLU A 126 3.38 -14.28 19.62
N ALA A 127 4.19 -13.23 19.48
CA ALA A 127 5.62 -13.36 19.18
C ALA A 127 6.38 -14.08 20.30
N PHE A 128 6.10 -13.73 21.56
CA PHE A 128 6.73 -14.39 22.71
C PHE A 128 6.30 -15.87 22.82
N GLU A 129 5.00 -16.13 22.68
CA GLU A 129 4.44 -17.48 22.73
C GLU A 129 5.06 -18.38 21.65
N LEU A 130 5.06 -17.92 20.40
CA LEU A 130 5.62 -18.70 19.29
C LEU A 130 7.13 -18.88 19.40
N ALA A 131 7.87 -17.87 19.85
CA ALA A 131 9.30 -18.02 20.11
C ALA A 131 9.57 -19.12 21.15
N GLN A 132 8.76 -19.21 22.20
CA GLN A 132 8.88 -20.26 23.20
C GLN A 132 8.54 -21.65 22.64
N TYR A 133 7.43 -21.79 21.92
CA TYR A 133 7.00 -23.09 21.39
C TYR A 133 7.83 -23.56 20.20
N LYS A 134 8.00 -22.68 19.21
CA LYS A 134 8.69 -23.00 17.96
C LYS A 134 10.20 -22.88 18.10
N LYS A 135 10.75 -22.21 19.11
CA LYS A 135 12.20 -22.08 19.35
C LYS A 135 12.91 -21.48 18.14
N PHE A 136 12.56 -20.24 17.82
CA PHE A 136 13.24 -19.48 16.76
C PHE A 136 14.68 -19.18 17.14
N ASP A 137 15.60 -19.33 16.20
CA ASP A 137 17.01 -18.93 16.39
C ASP A 137 17.15 -17.42 16.24
N VAL A 138 16.40 -16.84 15.28
CA VAL A 138 16.31 -15.40 15.03
C VAL A 138 14.85 -14.97 14.96
N VAL A 139 14.51 -13.90 15.69
CA VAL A 139 13.21 -13.23 15.57
C VAL A 139 13.42 -11.89 14.88
N VAL A 140 12.67 -11.65 13.81
CA VAL A 140 12.72 -10.43 13.03
C VAL A 140 11.46 -9.62 13.32
N LEU A 141 11.64 -8.40 13.81
CA LEU A 141 10.55 -7.46 14.06
C LEU A 141 10.62 -6.32 13.04
N ILE A 142 9.50 -6.05 12.38
CA ILE A 142 9.32 -4.89 11.51
C ILE A 142 8.50 -3.87 12.30
N THR A 143 9.20 -2.99 13.03
CA THR A 143 8.59 -1.98 13.91
C THR A 143 9.58 -0.83 14.15
N SER A 144 9.06 0.31 14.61
CA SER A 144 9.86 1.44 15.10
C SER A 144 9.63 1.78 16.57
N ASP A 145 8.68 1.12 17.24
CA ASP A 145 8.18 1.52 18.56
C ASP A 145 9.02 0.96 19.72
N GLY A 146 9.35 1.82 20.69
CA GLY A 146 10.04 1.44 21.92
C GLY A 146 9.21 0.59 22.88
N ASP A 147 7.89 0.56 22.72
CA ASP A 147 6.99 -0.25 23.56
C ASP A 147 7.25 -1.76 23.44
N TYR A 148 7.99 -2.20 22.41
CA TYR A 148 8.43 -3.58 22.23
C TYR A 148 9.71 -3.96 22.99
N VAL A 149 10.39 -3.03 23.67
CA VAL A 149 11.60 -3.33 24.47
C VAL A 149 11.37 -4.45 25.51
N PRO A 150 10.25 -4.50 26.26
CA PRO A 150 9.98 -5.61 27.17
C PRO A 150 9.88 -6.97 26.47
N LEU A 151 9.30 -7.01 25.27
CA LEU A 151 9.23 -8.23 24.44
C LEU A 151 10.65 -8.68 24.06
N ILE A 152 11.48 -7.76 23.57
CA ILE A 152 12.86 -8.05 23.16
C ILE A 152 13.66 -8.65 24.31
N ARG A 153 13.60 -8.02 25.50
CA ARG A 153 14.26 -8.55 26.70
C ARG A 153 13.80 -9.96 27.03
N LYS A 154 12.50 -10.25 26.90
CA LYS A 154 11.94 -11.59 27.12
C LYS A 154 12.42 -12.59 26.07
N LEU A 155 12.44 -12.23 24.78
CA LEU A 155 12.95 -13.09 23.72
C LEU A 155 14.45 -13.40 23.88
N ASN A 156 15.24 -12.41 24.32
CA ASN A 156 16.65 -12.60 24.66
C ASN A 156 16.84 -13.66 25.75
N THR A 157 15.94 -13.76 26.75
CA THR A 157 16.00 -14.81 27.76
C THR A 157 15.77 -16.23 27.23
N LEU A 158 15.11 -16.35 26.07
CA LEU A 158 14.91 -17.63 25.38
C LEU A 158 16.12 -18.02 24.52
N GLY A 159 17.09 -17.12 24.34
CA GLY A 159 18.28 -17.31 23.51
C GLY A 159 18.08 -17.01 22.02
N SER A 160 16.95 -16.43 21.64
CA SER A 160 16.72 -15.95 20.28
C SER A 160 17.47 -14.63 20.05
N ARG A 161 18.17 -14.50 18.93
CA ARG A 161 18.74 -13.20 18.51
C ARG A 161 17.66 -12.37 17.84
N ILE A 162 17.68 -11.07 18.07
CA ILE A 162 16.61 -10.19 17.59
C ILE A 162 17.15 -9.28 16.50
N MET A 163 16.49 -9.31 15.35
CA MET A 163 16.70 -8.39 14.25
C MET A 163 15.55 -7.40 14.18
N VAL A 164 15.84 -6.11 14.10
CA VAL A 164 14.83 -5.08 13.84
C VAL A 164 15.12 -4.46 12.48
N LEU A 165 14.11 -4.47 11.62
CA LEU A 165 14.11 -3.73 10.37
C LEU A 165 13.34 -2.43 10.58
N SER A 166 14.04 -1.30 10.44
CA SER A 166 13.46 0.00 10.69
C SER A 166 13.74 1.01 9.57
N TRP A 167 12.83 1.97 9.46
CA TRP A 167 12.82 3.09 8.54
C TRP A 167 12.48 4.35 9.32
N ASP A 168 13.34 5.35 9.17
CA ASP A 168 13.12 6.70 9.64
C ASP A 168 12.83 7.60 8.45
N PHE A 169 11.63 8.18 8.42
CA PHE A 169 11.19 8.98 7.28
C PHE A 169 10.29 10.13 7.69
N GLU A 170 10.27 11.15 6.85
CA GLU A 170 9.45 12.34 7.02
C GLU A 170 8.66 12.55 5.71
N PHE A 171 7.36 12.80 5.82
CA PHE A 171 6.51 13.10 4.67
C PHE A 171 5.42 14.10 5.05
N LEU A 172 4.88 14.79 4.04
CA LEU A 172 3.73 15.66 4.22
C LEU A 172 2.45 14.84 4.01
N ASN A 173 1.50 14.93 4.95
CA ASN A 173 0.18 14.34 4.77
C ASN A 173 -0.68 15.17 3.79
N GLU A 174 -1.89 14.72 3.48
CA GLU A 174 -2.81 15.40 2.57
C GLU A 174 -3.20 16.82 3.03
N GLN A 175 -3.00 17.14 4.31
CA GLN A 175 -3.26 18.46 4.90
C GLN A 175 -2.01 19.36 4.91
N GLY A 176 -0.89 18.89 4.34
CA GLY A 176 0.39 19.60 4.34
C GLY A 176 1.13 19.56 5.69
N GLU A 177 0.68 18.73 6.64
CA GLU A 177 1.34 18.57 7.93
C GLU A 177 2.50 17.58 7.81
N LYS A 178 3.62 17.93 8.46
CA LYS A 178 4.80 17.08 8.50
C LYS A 178 4.59 15.91 9.46
N GLN A 179 4.49 14.71 8.91
CA GLN A 179 4.54 13.46 9.65
C GLN A 179 5.98 12.96 9.70
N VAL A 180 6.42 12.56 10.89
CA VAL A 180 7.78 12.09 11.14
C VAL A 180 7.69 10.75 11.85
N THR A 181 8.34 9.75 11.27
CA THR A 181 8.52 8.44 11.88
C THR A 181 9.98 8.27 12.22
N ARG A 182 10.28 8.03 13.50
CA ARG A 182 11.62 7.78 14.01
C ARG A 182 11.62 6.55 14.89
N THR A 183 12.64 5.72 14.70
CA THR A 183 12.85 4.51 15.47
C THR A 183 13.35 4.86 16.87
N SER A 184 12.76 4.22 17.88
CA SER A 184 13.21 4.34 19.27
C SER A 184 14.68 3.91 19.42
N GLN A 185 15.48 4.72 20.12
CA GLN A 185 16.88 4.36 20.40
C GLN A 185 16.97 3.21 21.40
N ASP A 186 16.12 3.22 22.44
CA ASP A 186 16.01 2.14 23.42
C ASP A 186 15.71 0.79 22.75
N LEU A 187 14.93 0.81 21.65
CA LEU A 187 14.67 -0.38 20.85
C LEU A 187 15.94 -0.88 20.15
N LEU A 188 16.69 0.02 19.52
CA LEU A 188 17.89 -0.31 18.75
C LEU A 188 19.06 -0.77 19.63
N GLU A 189 19.16 -0.26 20.86
CA GLU A 189 20.20 -0.64 21.82
C GLU A 189 20.01 -2.05 22.38
N GLU A 190 18.78 -2.57 22.41
CA GLU A 190 18.44 -3.86 23.02
C GLU A 190 18.48 -5.05 22.04
N VAL A 191 18.51 -4.78 20.73
CA VAL A 191 18.46 -5.82 19.68
C VAL A 191 19.85 -6.28 19.25
N SER A 192 19.93 -7.51 18.75
CA SER A 192 21.19 -8.08 18.25
C SER A 192 21.59 -7.49 16.90
N TYR A 193 20.62 -7.28 16.02
CA TYR A 193 20.83 -6.85 14.64
C TYR A 193 19.91 -5.66 14.29
N PRO A 194 20.32 -4.42 14.59
CA PRO A 194 19.59 -3.23 14.13
C PRO A 194 19.87 -2.98 12.65
N VAL A 195 18.84 -3.04 11.80
CA VAL A 195 18.97 -2.87 10.35
C VAL A 195 18.17 -1.64 9.90
N GLY A 196 18.88 -0.52 9.73
CA GLY A 196 18.33 0.72 9.18
C GLY A 196 18.18 0.65 7.66
N MET A 197 16.95 0.42 7.21
CA MET A 197 16.67 0.04 5.82
C MET A 197 16.84 1.15 4.79
N HIS A 198 16.71 2.43 5.18
CA HIS A 198 17.08 3.55 4.30
C HIS A 198 18.53 3.46 3.85
N GLY A 199 19.44 3.28 4.81
CA GLY A 199 20.87 3.14 4.52
C GLY A 199 21.14 1.97 3.58
N VAL A 200 20.42 0.86 3.75
CA VAL A 200 20.58 -0.33 2.89
C VAL A 200 20.02 -0.12 1.47
N ILE A 201 18.86 0.53 1.35
CA ILE A 201 18.14 0.69 0.08
C ILE A 201 18.75 1.79 -0.80
N ASP A 202 19.27 2.84 -0.17
CA ASP A 202 19.81 4.04 -0.84
C ASP A 202 21.33 4.00 -1.00
N ASP A 203 22.00 2.98 -0.47
CA ASP A 203 23.42 2.74 -0.71
C ASP A 203 23.71 2.50 -2.20
N ARG A 204 24.42 3.45 -2.79
CA ARG A 204 24.80 3.44 -4.20
C ARG A 204 25.67 2.25 -4.56
N SER A 205 26.45 1.71 -3.62
CA SER A 205 27.30 0.53 -3.86
C SER A 205 26.48 -0.74 -4.07
N ARG A 206 25.28 -0.82 -3.45
CA ARG A 206 24.35 -1.95 -3.53
C ARG A 206 23.26 -1.77 -4.59
N ARG A 207 23.33 -0.73 -5.43
CA ARG A 207 22.31 -0.44 -6.45
C ARG A 207 22.07 -1.59 -7.43
N ASN A 208 23.12 -2.36 -7.71
CA ASN A 208 23.06 -3.54 -8.61
C ASN A 208 22.80 -4.85 -7.86
N ASP A 209 22.61 -4.80 -6.53
CA ASP A 209 22.27 -5.98 -5.76
C ASP A 209 20.83 -6.42 -6.09
N MET A 210 20.71 -7.61 -6.65
CA MET A 210 19.41 -8.16 -7.06
C MET A 210 18.46 -8.32 -5.87
N VAL A 211 18.95 -8.58 -4.67
CA VAL A 211 18.11 -8.72 -3.47
C VAL A 211 17.47 -7.38 -3.11
N ILE A 212 18.24 -6.29 -3.19
CA ILE A 212 17.73 -4.93 -2.94
C ILE A 212 16.78 -4.48 -4.05
N GLN A 213 17.02 -4.86 -5.30
CA GLN A 213 16.09 -4.58 -6.40
C GLN A 213 14.77 -5.34 -6.24
N ASN A 214 14.84 -6.60 -5.80
CA ASN A 214 13.67 -7.44 -5.57
C ASN A 214 12.88 -7.05 -4.31
N LEU A 215 13.39 -6.16 -3.44
CA LEU A 215 12.63 -5.57 -2.33
C LEU A 215 11.39 -4.81 -2.81
N PHE A 216 11.33 -4.40 -4.08
CA PHE A 216 10.24 -3.61 -4.63
C PHE A 216 9.40 -4.42 -5.61
N VAL A 217 8.09 -4.15 -5.63
CA VAL A 217 7.19 -4.78 -6.60
C VAL A 217 7.64 -4.40 -8.01
N LYS A 218 7.86 -5.41 -8.86
CA LYS A 218 8.20 -5.20 -10.27
C LYS A 218 7.01 -4.55 -10.95
N GLN A 219 7.19 -3.34 -11.47
CA GLN A 219 6.21 -2.74 -12.36
C GLN A 219 6.12 -3.65 -13.59
N GLN A 220 4.98 -4.31 -13.79
CA GLN A 220 4.71 -4.93 -15.07
C GLN A 220 4.63 -3.78 -16.07
N THR A 221 5.64 -3.65 -16.94
CA THR A 221 5.49 -2.90 -18.18
C THR A 221 4.46 -3.65 -19.00
N GLN A 222 3.17 -3.38 -18.80
CA GLN A 222 2.16 -3.81 -19.75
C GLN A 222 2.60 -3.25 -21.11
N PRO A 223 2.83 -4.10 -22.12
CA PRO A 223 3.01 -3.61 -23.47
C PRO A 223 1.75 -2.82 -23.82
N ARG A 224 1.89 -1.54 -24.18
CA ARG A 224 0.80 -0.78 -24.80
C ARG A 224 0.20 -1.67 -25.88
N PRO A 225 -1.11 -2.00 -25.84
CA PRO A 225 -1.72 -2.69 -26.95
C PRO A 225 -1.55 -1.80 -28.18
N ALA A 226 -0.79 -2.29 -29.16
CA ALA A 226 -0.74 -1.68 -30.47
C ALA A 226 -2.17 -1.69 -31.01
N PHE A 227 -2.72 -0.50 -31.29
CA PHE A 227 -4.00 -0.36 -31.96
C PHE A 227 -3.90 -0.98 -33.36
N ALA A 228 -4.24 -2.26 -33.46
CA ALA A 228 -4.53 -2.90 -34.72
C ALA A 228 -6.00 -2.60 -35.05
N THR A 229 -6.21 -1.73 -36.03
CA THR A 229 -7.49 -1.52 -36.70
C THR A 229 -7.94 -2.83 -37.35
N ALA A 230 -9.01 -3.43 -36.84
CA ALA A 230 -9.68 -4.54 -37.51
C ALA A 230 -11.20 -4.42 -37.38
N ALA A 231 -11.82 -4.44 -38.56
CA ALA A 231 -13.23 -4.27 -38.80
C ALA A 231 -14.07 -5.50 -38.40
N ASN A 232 -15.31 -5.20 -38.01
CA ASN A 232 -16.56 -5.94 -38.25
C ASN A 232 -16.55 -7.48 -38.15
N GLY A 233 -17.27 -8.02 -37.16
CA GLY A 233 -17.63 -9.44 -37.11
C GLY A 233 -18.52 -9.78 -35.91
N ASN A 234 -19.73 -10.26 -36.21
CA ASN A 234 -20.88 -10.36 -35.34
C ASN A 234 -20.88 -11.57 -34.37
N SER A 235 -21.68 -11.43 -33.30
CA SER A 235 -22.43 -12.46 -32.53
C SER A 235 -21.69 -13.55 -31.74
N TYR A 236 -21.98 -13.66 -30.43
CA TYR A 236 -22.80 -14.73 -29.82
C TYR A 236 -23.44 -14.25 -28.51
N ALA A 237 -24.73 -14.52 -28.37
CA ALA A 237 -25.59 -14.21 -27.24
C ALA A 237 -25.68 -15.37 -26.24
N THR A 238 -25.96 -15.04 -24.97
CA THR A 238 -26.82 -15.70 -23.95
C THR A 238 -26.28 -15.25 -22.58
N GLY A 239 -26.99 -14.59 -21.66
CA GLY A 239 -28.41 -14.37 -21.46
C GLY A 239 -28.79 -14.91 -20.08
N PHE A 240 -28.89 -14.06 -19.06
CA PHE A 240 -29.74 -14.30 -17.87
C PHE A 240 -30.17 -12.95 -17.28
N ALA A 241 -31.48 -12.72 -17.33
CA ALA A 241 -32.19 -11.61 -16.74
C ALA A 241 -32.81 -12.02 -15.40
N ASN A 242 -32.74 -11.11 -14.42
CA ASN A 242 -33.69 -10.82 -13.33
C ASN A 242 -32.87 -10.03 -12.28
N GLY A 243 -33.11 -8.76 -11.97
CA GLY A 243 -34.36 -8.03 -11.96
C GLY A 243 -34.93 -8.03 -10.55
N HIS A 244 -34.47 -7.13 -9.68
CA HIS A 244 -35.25 -6.63 -8.53
C HIS A 244 -34.76 -5.23 -8.14
N SER A 245 -35.61 -4.26 -8.43
CA SER A 245 -35.58 -2.89 -7.93
C SER A 245 -35.86 -2.84 -6.43
N TYR A 246 -35.16 -1.96 -5.72
CA TYR A 246 -35.70 -1.27 -4.56
C TYR A 246 -35.41 0.21 -4.74
N ASP A 247 -36.51 0.94 -4.88
CA ASP A 247 -36.58 2.39 -4.94
C ASP A 247 -36.32 3.01 -3.56
N ASP A 248 -35.84 4.25 -3.64
CA ASP A 248 -36.15 5.38 -2.77
C ASP A 248 -35.51 5.46 -1.37
N TYR A 249 -34.48 6.31 -1.26
CA TYR A 249 -34.26 7.20 -0.11
C TYR A 249 -33.46 8.43 -0.57
N ALA A 250 -34.14 9.57 -0.69
CA ALA A 250 -33.50 10.89 -0.71
C ALA A 250 -32.94 11.26 0.68
N PRO A 251 -31.87 12.05 0.74
CA PRO A 251 -31.94 13.31 1.49
C PRO A 251 -31.29 14.49 0.72
N ILE A 252 -32.06 15.55 0.42
CA ILE A 252 -32.15 16.85 1.14
C ILE A 252 -30.88 17.73 1.01
N ASP A 253 -31.06 18.80 0.23
CA ASP A 253 -30.43 20.14 0.21
C ASP A 253 -28.97 20.33 0.66
N GLU A 254 -28.10 20.60 -0.32
CA GLU A 254 -26.96 21.51 -0.18
C GLU A 254 -26.95 22.54 -1.33
N PRO A 255 -26.43 23.77 -1.09
CA PRO A 255 -26.83 24.96 -1.82
C PRO A 255 -26.34 25.00 -3.26
N ASN A 256 -27.26 25.41 -4.14
CA ASN A 256 -27.06 25.62 -5.56
C ASN A 256 -26.14 26.82 -5.83
N TYR A 257 -24.92 26.56 -6.30
CA TYR A 257 -24.13 27.55 -7.05
C TYR A 257 -24.44 27.36 -8.53
N ASN A 258 -25.48 28.03 -9.01
CA ASN A 258 -25.70 28.27 -10.43
C ASN A 258 -24.49 29.03 -10.98
N VAL A 259 -23.66 28.35 -11.76
CA VAL A 259 -22.87 28.99 -12.82
C VAL A 259 -23.55 28.64 -14.14
N ASP A 260 -23.97 29.70 -14.83
CA ASP A 260 -24.67 29.71 -16.11
C ASP A 260 -23.93 28.85 -17.16
N PRO A 261 -24.60 27.93 -17.87
CA PRO A 261 -23.92 27.04 -18.79
C PRO A 261 -23.81 27.71 -20.16
N MET A 262 -22.62 28.17 -20.54
CA MET A 262 -22.28 28.21 -21.96
C MET A 262 -21.97 26.78 -22.41
N VAL A 263 -23.02 26.05 -22.81
CA VAL A 263 -22.87 24.84 -23.62
C VAL A 263 -22.62 25.31 -25.05
N ASP A 264 -21.36 25.41 -25.44
CA ASP A 264 -21.02 25.43 -26.86
C ASP A 264 -21.23 24.03 -27.41
N ASP A 265 -22.08 23.95 -28.43
CA ASP A 265 -22.52 22.75 -29.13
C ASP A 265 -21.40 22.32 -30.10
N ASP A 266 -20.38 21.64 -29.57
CA ASP A 266 -19.29 21.06 -30.38
C ASP A 266 -19.69 19.67 -30.92
N PRO A 267 -19.70 19.46 -32.26
CA PRO A 267 -20.10 18.20 -32.89
C PRO A 267 -19.23 16.97 -32.55
N GLU A 268 -18.10 17.11 -31.84
CA GLU A 268 -17.29 16.00 -31.33
C GLU A 268 -17.65 15.56 -29.91
N GLY A 269 -18.57 16.24 -29.22
CA GLY A 269 -18.96 15.90 -27.84
C GLY A 269 -17.90 16.21 -26.78
N ARG A 270 -16.86 16.98 -27.16
CA ARG A 270 -15.86 17.50 -26.23
C ARG A 270 -16.47 18.59 -25.35
N LYS A 271 -16.02 18.65 -24.11
CA LYS A 271 -16.48 19.58 -23.09
C LYS A 271 -15.27 20.22 -22.43
N ILE A 272 -15.40 21.49 -22.06
CA ILE A 272 -14.39 22.22 -21.30
C ILE A 272 -14.92 22.46 -19.90
N SER A 273 -14.07 22.22 -18.91
CA SER A 273 -14.33 22.58 -17.51
C SER A 273 -13.04 22.62 -16.72
N THR A 274 -13.11 22.96 -15.44
CA THR A 274 -11.94 23.10 -14.57
C THR A 274 -11.66 21.87 -13.73
N VAL A 275 -10.37 21.64 -13.47
CA VAL A 275 -9.91 20.61 -12.53
C VAL A 275 -10.32 21.00 -11.10
N ARG A 276 -11.23 20.24 -10.49
CA ARG A 276 -11.72 20.46 -9.12
C ARG A 276 -10.71 20.07 -8.05
N SER A 277 -10.07 18.91 -8.25
CA SER A 277 -9.10 18.38 -7.29
C SER A 277 -8.19 17.39 -7.97
N LEU A 278 -6.92 17.44 -7.61
CA LEU A 278 -5.90 16.48 -8.03
C LEU A 278 -5.48 15.65 -6.82
N LYS A 279 -5.41 14.34 -7.02
CA LYS A 279 -4.89 13.36 -6.07
C LYS A 279 -3.78 12.57 -6.76
N THR A 280 -3.12 11.67 -6.04
CA THR A 280 -1.97 10.96 -6.61
C THR A 280 -2.37 10.03 -7.76
N GLY A 281 -2.14 10.47 -9.00
CA GLY A 281 -2.40 9.73 -10.23
C GLY A 281 -3.83 9.83 -10.78
N TYR A 282 -4.69 10.67 -10.20
CA TYR A 282 -6.05 10.89 -10.71
C TYR A 282 -6.60 12.22 -10.24
N GLY A 283 -7.62 12.73 -10.92
CA GLY A 283 -8.29 13.96 -10.54
C GLY A 283 -9.79 13.92 -10.78
N PHE A 284 -10.43 15.03 -10.43
CA PHE A 284 -11.85 15.26 -10.69
C PHE A 284 -12.04 16.56 -11.45
N ILE A 285 -12.91 16.55 -12.45
CA ILE A 285 -13.30 17.72 -13.24
C ILE A 285 -14.69 18.16 -12.82
N ASN A 286 -14.90 19.46 -12.66
CA ASN A 286 -16.21 20.02 -12.32
C ASN A 286 -17.21 19.70 -13.43
N PHE A 287 -18.29 18.98 -13.13
CA PHE A 287 -19.33 18.65 -14.12
C PHE A 287 -20.67 18.40 -13.43
N PRO A 288 -21.80 18.92 -13.94
CA PRO A 288 -23.12 18.61 -13.41
C PRO A 288 -23.69 17.31 -14.01
N PRO A 289 -24.43 16.49 -13.25
CA PRO A 289 -24.79 16.66 -11.83
C PRO A 289 -23.69 16.20 -10.86
N ASN A 290 -22.69 15.45 -11.34
CA ASN A 290 -21.60 14.91 -10.53
C ASN A 290 -20.25 15.14 -11.20
N ASN A 291 -19.22 15.48 -10.41
CA ASN A 291 -17.86 15.64 -10.92
C ASN A 291 -17.36 14.36 -11.58
N LEU A 292 -16.63 14.53 -12.67
CA LEU A 292 -16.11 13.41 -13.45
C LEU A 292 -14.73 13.02 -12.97
N PHE A 293 -14.53 11.73 -12.74
CA PHE A 293 -13.22 11.16 -12.43
C PHE A 293 -12.39 11.03 -13.71
N PHE A 294 -11.09 11.35 -13.64
CA PHE A 294 -10.11 10.97 -14.66
C PHE A 294 -8.84 10.42 -14.02
N HIS A 295 -8.22 9.44 -14.66
CA HIS A 295 -6.94 8.87 -14.25
C HIS A 295 -5.81 9.46 -15.10
N TYR A 296 -4.56 9.44 -14.64
CA TYR A 296 -3.43 9.98 -15.41
C TYR A 296 -3.28 9.34 -16.81
N THR A 297 -3.76 8.11 -17.00
CA THR A 297 -3.76 7.42 -18.30
C THR A 297 -4.77 7.99 -19.29
N SER A 298 -5.75 8.75 -18.81
CA SER A 298 -6.74 9.43 -19.65
C SER A 298 -6.22 10.78 -20.18
N LEU A 299 -5.02 11.20 -19.80
CA LEU A 299 -4.42 12.45 -20.28
C LEU A 299 -3.82 12.28 -21.67
N ILE A 300 -4.11 13.25 -22.55
CA ILE A 300 -3.56 13.35 -23.89
C ILE A 300 -2.70 14.61 -23.96
N ASP A 301 -1.45 14.44 -24.40
CA ASP A 301 -0.48 15.53 -24.64
C ASP A 301 -0.22 16.43 -23.42
N THR A 302 -0.47 15.93 -22.20
CA THR A 302 -0.27 16.64 -20.92
C THR A 302 0.27 15.67 -19.88
N ASP A 303 1.34 16.04 -19.16
CA ASP A 303 1.81 15.28 -17.99
C ASP A 303 0.91 15.60 -16.78
N PHE A 304 0.55 14.59 -15.99
CA PHE A 304 -0.26 14.79 -14.79
C PHE A 304 0.35 15.79 -13.79
N ASN A 305 1.68 15.89 -13.75
CA ASN A 305 2.38 16.84 -12.88
C ASN A 305 2.32 18.30 -13.38
N GLU A 306 1.91 18.52 -14.63
CA GLU A 306 1.70 19.87 -15.18
C GLU A 306 0.31 20.42 -14.84
N LEU A 307 -0.63 19.58 -14.39
CA LEU A 307 -1.96 20.01 -14.01
C LEU A 307 -1.98 20.65 -12.61
N GLN A 308 -2.75 21.72 -12.49
CA GLN A 308 -3.11 22.37 -11.23
C GLN A 308 -4.62 22.34 -11.01
N VAL A 309 -5.04 22.53 -9.77
CA VAL A 309 -6.45 22.80 -9.47
C VAL A 309 -6.83 24.11 -10.12
N ASP A 310 -8.04 24.19 -10.64
CA ASP A 310 -8.62 25.28 -11.44
C ASP A 310 -8.10 25.41 -12.88
N ASP A 311 -7.18 24.55 -13.33
CA ASP A 311 -6.79 24.48 -14.74
C ASP A 311 -7.99 24.10 -15.63
N GLU A 312 -8.13 24.80 -16.76
CA GLU A 312 -9.12 24.47 -17.78
C GLU A 312 -8.66 23.26 -18.60
N VAL A 313 -9.50 22.23 -18.63
CA VAL A 313 -9.26 21.00 -19.37
C VAL A 313 -10.40 20.71 -20.32
N GLU A 314 -10.05 20.27 -21.52
CA GLU A 314 -10.97 19.72 -22.51
C GLU A 314 -11.03 18.19 -22.36
N PHE A 315 -12.22 17.60 -22.40
CA PHE A 315 -12.41 16.16 -22.18
C PHE A 315 -13.67 15.64 -22.87
N THR A 316 -13.80 14.32 -22.96
CA THR A 316 -15.03 13.63 -23.40
C THR A 316 -15.60 12.78 -22.26
N VAL A 317 -16.92 12.65 -22.18
CA VAL A 317 -17.59 11.80 -21.16
C VAL A 317 -17.74 10.38 -21.70
N SER A 318 -17.30 9.39 -20.93
CA SER A 318 -17.48 7.97 -21.23
C SER A 318 -17.92 7.21 -19.97
N GLN A 319 -18.41 5.98 -20.12
CA GLN A 319 -18.80 5.14 -18.99
C GLN A 319 -17.73 4.11 -18.67
N ASN A 320 -17.41 3.95 -17.38
CA ASN A 320 -16.53 2.89 -16.92
C ASN A 320 -17.26 1.52 -16.93
N ALA A 321 -16.55 0.45 -16.57
CA ALA A 321 -17.11 -0.90 -16.50
C ALA A 321 -18.27 -1.07 -15.49
N GLU A 322 -18.47 -0.09 -14.60
CA GLU A 322 -19.53 -0.03 -13.59
C GLU A 322 -20.70 0.87 -14.03
N GLY A 323 -20.67 1.39 -15.26
CA GLY A 323 -21.70 2.28 -15.82
C GLY A 323 -21.65 3.72 -15.30
N LYS A 324 -20.57 4.12 -14.64
CA LYS A 324 -20.39 5.48 -14.11
C LYS A 324 -19.70 6.37 -15.13
N ASP A 325 -20.20 7.59 -15.27
CA ASP A 325 -19.60 8.62 -16.11
C ASP A 325 -18.22 9.04 -15.58
N ILE A 326 -17.23 8.99 -16.46
CA ILE A 326 -15.84 9.37 -16.26
C ILE A 326 -15.37 10.28 -17.40
N ALA A 327 -14.32 11.05 -17.15
CA ALA A 327 -13.67 11.86 -18.16
C ALA A 327 -12.52 11.06 -18.81
N VAL A 328 -12.54 11.02 -20.13
CA VAL A 328 -11.52 10.41 -20.99
C VAL A 328 -11.02 11.46 -21.99
N ASP A 329 -9.87 11.18 -22.60
CA ASP A 329 -9.24 12.06 -23.59
C ASP A 329 -9.03 13.49 -23.06
N VAL A 330 -8.59 13.58 -21.80
CA VAL A 330 -8.43 14.84 -21.06
C VAL A 330 -7.18 15.57 -21.54
N ARG A 331 -7.31 16.83 -21.93
CA ARG A 331 -6.22 17.68 -22.41
C ARG A 331 -6.26 19.03 -21.70
N LEU A 332 -5.09 19.53 -21.28
CA LEU A 332 -4.97 20.90 -20.75
C LEU A 332 -5.20 21.93 -21.86
N VAL A 333 -6.11 22.86 -21.64
CA VAL A 333 -6.35 24.00 -22.53
C VAL A 333 -5.28 25.05 -22.23
N ARG A 334 -4.25 25.12 -23.07
CA ARG A 334 -3.19 26.13 -22.94
C ARG A 334 -3.71 27.48 -23.44
N SER A 335 -3.71 28.48 -22.56
CA SER A 335 -4.01 29.88 -22.88
C SER A 335 -2.92 30.53 -23.72
#